data_AF-A0A6N8HTX4-F1
#
_entry.id   AF-A0A6N8HTX4-F1
#
_cell.length_a   1.000
_cell.length_b   1.000
_cell.length_c   1.000
_cell.angle_alpha   90.00
_cell.angle_beta   90.00
_cell.angle_gamma   90.00
#
_symmetry.space_group_name_H-M   'P 1'
#
loop_
_entity.id
_entity.type
_entity.pdbx_description
1 polymer ?
#
loop_
_entity_poly.entity_id
_entity_poly.type
_entity_poly.pdbx_seq_one_letter_code
_entity_poly.pdbx_strand_id
1 'polypeptide(L)'
;MTEEKPNKNDDNKESQEGSSSLVQKIQQLGQSNVAQAPDSNIHVLSIIGQVEGHVQLPPQNKTTKYEHLLPQLIAIEQNPKIEGLIILLNTVGGDVEAGLALSEMIASISKPTVSIVLGEVIL
;
A
#
# COMPACT_ATOMS: atom_id res chain seq x y z
N MET A 1 26.75 -9.08 57.62
CA MET A 1 25.38 -9.63 57.52
C MET A 1 24.47 -8.46 57.18
N THR A 2 24.21 -8.29 55.89
CA THR A 2 23.20 -7.40 55.31
C THR A 2 22.77 -8.07 54.00
N GLU A 3 21.46 -8.11 53.83
CA GLU A 3 20.67 -8.75 52.76
C GLU A 3 21.01 -8.12 51.39
N GLU A 4 20.93 -8.82 50.26
CA GLU A 4 19.70 -9.08 49.51
C GLU A 4 19.72 -10.42 48.72
N LYS A 5 18.55 -11.07 48.68
CA LYS A 5 18.12 -12.12 47.75
C LYS A 5 17.37 -11.45 46.56
N PRO A 6 16.68 -12.17 45.63
CA PRO A 6 17.18 -13.01 44.54
C PRO A 6 16.44 -12.78 43.17
N ASN A 7 16.90 -13.48 42.12
CA ASN A 7 16.11 -14.16 41.06
C ASN A 7 15.38 -13.41 39.90
N LYS A 8 15.74 -13.83 38.66
CA LYS A 8 14.99 -14.07 37.39
C LYS A 8 13.78 -13.22 36.96
N ASN A 9 13.84 -12.76 35.70
CA ASN A 9 12.95 -13.09 34.54
C ASN A 9 13.39 -12.18 33.36
N ASP A 10 13.89 -12.72 32.25
CA ASP A 10 13.19 -13.17 31.04
C ASP A 10 12.41 -12.08 30.26
N ASP A 11 12.67 -12.08 28.95
CA ASP A 11 11.92 -11.51 27.81
C ASP A 11 11.92 -9.99 27.55
N ASN A 12 12.72 -9.59 26.55
CA ASN A 12 12.23 -8.76 25.43
C ASN A 12 13.20 -8.83 24.25
N LYS A 13 13.11 -9.95 23.52
CA LYS A 13 13.48 -10.06 22.11
C LYS A 13 12.26 -9.62 21.28
N GLU A 14 12.53 -9.22 20.03
CA GLU A 14 11.57 -8.91 18.97
C GLU A 14 11.10 -7.45 18.89
N SER A 15 11.85 -6.63 18.12
CA SER A 15 11.30 -5.59 17.20
C SER A 15 12.36 -4.90 16.32
N GLN A 16 13.47 -5.54 15.95
CA GLN A 16 14.47 -4.91 15.05
C GLN A 16 15.03 -5.81 13.93
N GLU A 17 14.54 -7.03 13.73
CA GLU A 17 15.12 -7.94 12.71
C GLU A 17 14.49 -7.79 11.31
N GLY A 18 13.32 -7.14 11.19
CA GLY A 18 12.64 -6.97 9.91
C GLY A 18 13.30 -5.98 8.95
N SER A 19 13.83 -4.87 9.47
CA SER A 19 14.46 -3.82 8.65
C SER A 19 15.83 -4.23 8.14
N SER A 20 16.61 -4.98 8.93
CA SER A 20 17.96 -5.38 8.52
C SER A 20 17.95 -6.42 7.40
N SER A 21 16.98 -7.34 7.37
CA SER A 21 16.88 -8.37 6.32
C SER A 21 16.49 -7.79 4.95
N LEU A 22 15.62 -6.79 4.94
CA LEU A 22 15.24 -6.04 3.74
C LEU A 22 16.43 -5.24 3.22
N VAL A 23 17.12 -4.52 4.09
CA VAL A 23 18.32 -3.75 3.75
C VAL A 23 19.43 -4.66 3.21
N GLN A 24 19.65 -5.84 3.82
CA GLN A 24 20.63 -6.81 3.33
C GLN A 24 20.26 -7.41 1.96
N LYS A 25 18.97 -7.70 1.71
CA LYS A 25 18.50 -8.15 0.39
C LYS A 25 18.64 -7.05 -0.67
N ILE A 26 18.36 -5.81 -0.31
CA ILE A 26 18.53 -4.64 -1.19
C ILE A 26 20.02 -4.45 -1.56
N GLN A 27 20.93 -4.64 -0.58
CA GLN A 27 22.37 -4.56 -0.81
C GLN A 27 22.87 -5.66 -1.76
N GLN A 28 22.36 -6.90 -1.64
CA GLN A 28 22.71 -8.02 -2.52
C GLN A 28 22.22 -7.83 -3.97
N LEU A 29 21.20 -7.01 -4.19
CA LEU A 29 20.66 -6.70 -5.52
C LEU A 29 21.39 -5.54 -6.22
N GLY A 30 22.46 -4.99 -5.61
CA GLY A 30 23.29 -3.94 -6.22
C GLY A 30 22.60 -2.59 -6.37
N GLN A 31 21.44 -2.38 -5.72
CA GLN A 31 20.74 -1.10 -5.71
C GLN A 31 21.40 -0.18 -4.68
N SER A 32 22.33 0.66 -5.14
CA SER A 32 22.90 1.74 -4.35
C SER A 32 21.83 2.79 -4.09
N ASN A 33 21.46 2.95 -2.82
CA ASN A 33 20.41 3.83 -2.32
C ASN A 33 19.05 3.61 -3.01
N VAL A 34 18.18 2.79 -2.39
CA VAL A 34 16.75 3.05 -2.51
C VAL A 34 16.58 4.49 -2.07
N ALA A 35 16.25 5.39 -3.01
CA ALA A 35 15.96 6.77 -2.70
C ALA A 35 14.95 6.72 -1.54
N GLN A 36 15.37 7.16 -0.35
CA GLN A 36 14.42 7.39 0.71
C GLN A 36 13.51 8.46 0.15
N ALA A 37 12.32 8.04 -0.29
CA ALA A 37 11.29 8.97 -0.66
C ALA A 37 11.22 9.95 0.51
N PRO A 38 11.31 11.27 0.26
CA PRO A 38 11.13 12.24 1.34
C PRO A 38 9.89 11.82 2.12
N ASP A 39 9.93 11.90 3.46
CA ASP A 39 8.76 11.67 4.31
C ASP A 39 7.63 12.56 3.77
N SER A 40 6.83 11.98 2.90
CA SER A 40 5.82 12.67 2.13
C SER A 40 4.51 12.20 2.69
N ASN A 41 3.72 13.17 3.12
CA ASN A 41 2.39 12.91 3.60
C ASN A 41 1.42 12.58 2.43
N ILE A 42 1.92 12.50 1.20
CA ILE A 42 1.14 12.16 0.01
C ILE A 42 1.35 10.69 -0.34
N HIS A 43 0.26 9.93 -0.33
CA HIS A 43 0.28 8.54 -0.78
C HIS A 43 -0.04 8.45 -2.27
N VAL A 44 0.66 7.58 -2.99
CA VAL A 44 0.40 7.31 -4.41
C VAL A 44 -0.14 5.89 -4.57
N LEU A 45 -1.39 5.77 -5.00
CA LEU A 45 -2.03 4.49 -5.30
C LEU A 45 -2.11 4.29 -6.80
N SER A 46 -1.56 3.18 -7.30
CA SER A 46 -1.59 2.86 -8.74
C SER A 46 -2.62 1.79 -9.04
N ILE A 47 -3.51 2.06 -10.01
CA ILE A 47 -4.46 1.10 -10.57
C ILE A 47 -4.03 0.84 -12.02
N ILE A 48 -3.49 -0.35 -12.27
CA ILE A 48 -2.86 -0.70 -13.54
C ILE A 48 -3.50 -1.96 -14.12
N GLY A 49 -3.77 -1.93 -15.42
CA GLY A 49 -4.38 -3.03 -16.13
C GLY A 49 -5.88 -3.14 -15.85
N GLN A 50 -6.43 -4.33 -15.99
CA GLN A 50 -7.88 -4.53 -15.87
C GLN A 50 -8.29 -4.61 -14.39
N VAL A 51 -9.35 -3.90 -14.01
CA VAL A 51 -9.92 -4.01 -12.66
C VAL A 51 -10.78 -5.26 -12.60
N GLU A 52 -10.34 -6.27 -11.84
CA GLU A 52 -11.09 -7.53 -11.69
C GLU A 52 -12.01 -7.46 -10.47
N GLY A 53 -13.25 -7.91 -10.65
CA GLY A 53 -14.30 -8.04 -9.63
C GLY A 53 -14.53 -9.50 -9.24
N HIS A 54 -15.76 -9.97 -9.41
CA HIS A 54 -16.15 -11.35 -9.09
C HIS A 54 -15.50 -12.41 -9.99
N VAL A 55 -15.20 -12.06 -11.25
CA VAL A 55 -14.60 -12.99 -12.22
C VAL A 55 -13.09 -12.78 -12.23
N GLN A 56 -12.36 -13.83 -11.83
CA GLN A 56 -10.91 -13.83 -11.91
C GLN A 56 -10.46 -13.92 -13.38
N LEU A 57 -9.57 -13.02 -13.77
CA LEU A 57 -9.03 -13.00 -15.12
C LEU A 57 -7.85 -13.97 -15.29
N PRO A 58 -7.54 -14.37 -16.54
CA PRO A 58 -6.37 -15.20 -16.82
C PRO A 58 -5.08 -14.55 -16.29
N PRO A 59 -4.12 -15.34 -15.77
CA PRO A 59 -2.90 -14.83 -15.12
C PRO A 59 -1.93 -14.11 -16.07
N GLN A 60 -2.20 -14.13 -17.38
CA GLN A 60 -1.44 -13.40 -18.39
C GLN A 60 -1.80 -11.91 -18.44
N ASN A 61 -2.96 -11.52 -17.88
CA ASN A 61 -3.39 -10.13 -17.85
C ASN A 61 -2.76 -9.41 -16.67
N LYS A 62 -2.36 -8.15 -16.87
CA LYS A 62 -2.10 -7.25 -15.75
C LYS A 62 -3.46 -6.91 -15.14
N THR A 63 -3.67 -7.31 -13.89
CA THR A 63 -4.92 -7.04 -13.18
C THR A 63 -4.65 -6.29 -11.89
N THR A 64 -5.62 -5.48 -11.50
CA THR A 64 -5.70 -4.93 -10.15
C THR A 64 -6.96 -5.48 -9.49
N LYS A 65 -6.81 -6.10 -8.32
CA LYS A 65 -7.92 -6.64 -7.53
C LYS A 65 -8.56 -5.54 -6.72
N TYR A 66 -9.83 -5.24 -6.98
CA TYR A 66 -10.56 -4.21 -6.22
C TYR A 66 -10.63 -4.56 -4.71
N GLU A 67 -10.74 -5.85 -4.38
CA GLU A 67 -10.71 -6.34 -3.00
C GLU A 67 -9.42 -6.01 -2.25
N HIS A 68 -8.31 -5.83 -2.98
CA HIS A 68 -7.05 -5.40 -2.36
C HIS A 68 -6.95 -3.87 -2.27
N LEU A 69 -7.60 -3.15 -3.19
CA LEU A 69 -7.61 -1.69 -3.19
C LEU A 69 -8.50 -1.12 -2.10
N LEU A 70 -9.67 -1.71 -1.83
CA LEU A 70 -10.60 -1.23 -0.81
C LEU A 70 -9.95 -1.13 0.58
N PRO A 71 -9.30 -2.19 1.13
CA PRO A 71 -8.59 -2.11 2.39
C PRO A 71 -7.46 -1.08 2.38
N GLN A 72 -6.76 -0.91 1.25
CA GLN A 72 -5.69 0.09 1.12
C GLN A 72 -6.26 1.52 1.19
N LEU A 73 -7.36 1.79 0.49
CA LEU A 73 -8.05 3.08 0.53
C LEU A 73 -8.54 3.39 1.96
N ILE A 74 -9.08 2.40 2.67
CA ILE A 74 -9.48 2.54 4.08
C ILE A 74 -8.26 2.85 4.97
N ALA A 75 -7.15 2.13 4.79
CA ALA A 75 -5.93 2.38 5.54
C ALA A 75 -5.35 3.78 5.26
N ILE A 76 -5.45 4.24 4.01
CA ILE A 76 -5.08 5.59 3.60
C ILE A 76 -5.95 6.61 4.32
N GLU A 77 -7.28 6.47 4.30
CA GLU A 77 -8.22 7.38 4.97
C GLU A 77 -7.95 7.47 6.48
N GLN A 78 -7.76 6.33 7.15
CA GLN A 78 -7.58 6.28 8.60
C GLN A 78 -6.20 6.75 9.08
N ASN A 79 -5.18 6.75 8.23
CA ASN A 79 -3.82 7.07 8.66
C ASN A 79 -3.58 8.59 8.74
N PRO A 80 -3.43 9.18 9.95
CA PRO A 80 -3.28 10.63 10.10
C PRO A 80 -1.96 11.18 9.52
N LYS A 81 -0.97 10.33 9.23
CA LYS A 81 0.29 10.75 8.57
C LYS A 81 0.10 11.00 7.07
N ILE A 82 -0.96 10.47 6.48
CA ILE A 82 -1.28 10.70 5.07
C ILE A 82 -2.23 11.90 5.02
N GLU A 83 -1.78 12.98 4.41
CA GLU A 83 -2.52 14.23 4.21
C GLU A 83 -3.13 14.33 2.80
N GLY A 84 -2.73 13.47 1.87
CA GLY A 84 -3.28 13.48 0.51
C GLY A 84 -3.08 12.17 -0.25
N LEU A 85 -3.85 12.00 -1.31
CA LEU A 85 -3.84 10.82 -2.15
C LEU A 85 -3.70 11.20 -3.64
N ILE A 86 -2.77 10.57 -4.33
CA ILE A 86 -2.68 10.60 -5.79
C ILE A 86 -3.04 9.22 -6.31
N ILE A 87 -4.00 9.16 -7.22
CA ILE A 87 -4.41 7.92 -7.87
C ILE A 87 -3.87 7.93 -9.30
N LEU A 88 -3.01 6.98 -9.63
CA LEU A 88 -2.53 6.77 -11.00
C LEU A 88 -3.42 5.73 -11.68
N LEU A 89 -4.17 6.16 -12.69
CA LEU A 89 -5.09 5.31 -13.45
C LEU A 89 -4.44 4.97 -14.80
N ASN A 90 -4.01 3.73 -14.97
CA ASN A 90 -3.58 3.16 -16.24
C ASN A 90 -4.35 1.86 -16.47
N THR A 91 -5.64 2.01 -16.72
CA THR A 91 -6.56 0.89 -16.87
C THR A 91 -7.16 0.85 -18.26
N VAL A 92 -7.45 -0.35 -18.74
CA VAL A 92 -8.20 -0.60 -19.98
C VAL A 92 -9.70 -0.85 -19.70
N GLY A 93 -10.15 -0.59 -18.47
CA GLY A 93 -11.48 -0.91 -17.96
C GLY A 93 -11.48 -2.14 -17.06
N GLY A 94 -12.64 -2.77 -16.90
CA GLY A 94 -12.77 -3.93 -16.02
C GLY A 94 -14.20 -4.30 -15.70
N ASP A 95 -14.37 -4.90 -14.53
CA ASP A 95 -15.68 -5.19 -13.96
C ASP A 95 -16.39 -3.89 -13.57
N VAL A 96 -17.64 -3.74 -14.01
CA VAL A 96 -18.44 -2.53 -13.80
C VAL A 96 -18.75 -2.32 -12.31
N GLU A 97 -19.04 -3.39 -11.56
CA GLU A 97 -19.37 -3.30 -10.14
C GLU A 97 -18.14 -2.91 -9.33
N ALA A 98 -16.98 -3.50 -9.65
CA ALA A 98 -15.70 -3.16 -9.04
C ALA A 98 -15.30 -1.70 -9.32
N GLY A 99 -15.47 -1.23 -10.56
CA GLY A 99 -15.21 0.16 -10.94
C GLY A 99 -16.11 1.14 -10.19
N LEU A 100 -17.41 0.84 -10.10
CA LEU A 100 -18.37 1.67 -9.36
C LEU A 100 -18.01 1.74 -7.86
N ALA A 101 -17.74 0.59 -7.23
CA ALA A 101 -17.36 0.53 -5.83
C ALA A 101 -16.08 1.33 -5.52
N LEU A 102 -15.07 1.26 -6.41
CA LEU A 102 -13.86 2.06 -6.28
C LEU A 102 -14.15 3.55 -6.47
N SER A 103 -15.00 3.92 -7.43
CA SER A 103 -15.39 5.31 -7.66
C SER A 103 -16.09 5.89 -6.42
N GLU A 104 -17.05 5.17 -5.84
CA GLU A 104 -17.74 5.62 -4.62
C GLU A 104 -16.77 5.72 -3.44
N MET A 105 -15.90 4.72 -3.24
CA MET A 105 -14.91 4.76 -2.18
C MET A 105 -13.97 5.96 -2.34
N ILE A 106 -13.42 6.19 -3.53
CA ILE A 106 -12.51 7.32 -3.81
C ILE A 106 -13.24 8.65 -3.60
N ALA A 107 -14.50 8.77 -4.03
CA ALA A 107 -15.30 9.97 -3.81
C ALA A 107 -15.63 10.23 -2.32
N SER A 108 -15.61 9.19 -1.48
CA SER A 108 -15.85 9.30 -0.04
C SER A 108 -14.63 9.69 0.79
N ILE A 109 -13.44 9.73 0.19
CA ILE A 109 -12.19 10.05 0.89
C ILE A 109 -12.20 11.53 1.31
N SER A 110 -11.99 11.78 2.59
CA SER A 110 -11.99 13.14 3.14
C SER A 110 -10.70 13.91 2.81
N LYS A 111 -9.65 13.18 2.43
CA LYS A 111 -8.33 13.73 2.12
C LYS A 111 -8.26 14.27 0.69
N PRO A 112 -7.55 15.39 0.45
CA PRO A 112 -7.28 15.89 -0.90
C PRO A 112 -6.80 14.77 -1.83
N THR A 113 -7.61 14.50 -2.86
CA THR A 113 -7.38 13.40 -3.79
C THR A 113 -7.27 13.93 -5.21
N VAL A 114 -6.22 13.50 -5.94
CA VAL A 114 -6.01 13.83 -7.35
C VAL A 114 -5.88 12.53 -8.14
N SER A 115 -6.70 12.38 -9.18
CA SER A 115 -6.59 11.26 -10.11
C SER A 115 -5.86 11.69 -11.38
N ILE A 116 -4.78 10.99 -11.72
CA ILE A 116 -4.00 11.19 -12.95
C ILE A 116 -4.25 10.00 -13.86
N VAL A 117 -4.77 10.31 -15.04
CA VAL A 117 -5.07 9.34 -16.08
C VAL A 117 -3.87 9.22 -17.02
N LEU A 118 -3.34 8.02 -17.17
CA LEU A 118 -2.22 7.70 -18.03
C LEU A 118 -2.73 6.87 -19.22
N GLY A 119 -2.79 7.49 -20.42
CA GLY A 119 -3.27 6.85 -21.65
C GLY A 119 -4.77 7.06 -21.92
N GLU A 120 -5.35 6.27 -22.84
CA GLU A 120 -6.80 6.18 -23.02
C GLU A 120 -7.39 5.31 -21.90
N VAL A 121 -8.20 5.93 -21.03
CA VAL A 121 -8.87 5.24 -19.92
C VAL A 121 -10.37 5.25 -20.13
N ILE A 122 -10.98 4.07 -20.04
CA ILE A 122 -12.42 3.86 -19.96
C ILE A 122 -12.68 3.33 -18.54
N LEU A 123 -13.28 4.17 -17.69
CA LEU A 123 -13.88 3.76 -16.41
C LEU A 123 -15.39 3.78 -16.57
#